data_AF-A0A671RD05-F1
#
_entry.id   AF-A0A671RD05-F1
#
_cell.length_a   1.000
_cell.length_b   1.000
_cell.length_c   1.000
_cell.angle_alpha   90.00
_cell.angle_beta   90.00
_cell.angle_gamma   90.00
#
_symmetry.space_group_name_H-M   'P 1'
#
loop_
_entity.id
_entity.type
_entity.pdbx_description
1 polymer ?
#
loop_
_entity_poly.entity_id
_entity_poly.type
_entity_poly.pdbx_seq_one_letter_code
_entity_poly.pdbx_strand_id
1 'polypeptide(L)'
;MAALLVKKCALPVIFRTLSAPQLWMQCGYHEKVVDHYESPRNVGSLDKNAKNVGTGLVGAPACGDVMKLQVIPSCLTIDRFTELPKW
;
A
#
# COMPACT_ATOMS: atom_id res chain seq x y z
N MET A 1 -42.25 48.71 45.88
CA MET A 1 -42.49 47.35 46.38
C MET A 1 -43.06 46.54 45.22
N ALA A 2 -42.42 45.60 44.56
CA ALA A 2 -41.18 44.87 44.76
C ALA A 2 -40.54 44.62 43.38
N ALA A 3 -39.21 44.68 43.33
CA ALA A 3 -38.44 44.15 42.21
C ALA A 3 -38.39 42.62 42.32
N LEU A 4 -38.74 41.90 41.26
CA LEU A 4 -38.30 40.51 41.09
C LEU A 4 -37.59 40.38 39.74
N LEU A 5 -36.29 40.22 39.90
CA LEU A 5 -35.20 40.10 38.95
C LEU A 5 -35.45 38.96 37.93
N VAL A 6 -35.17 39.28 36.67
CA VAL A 6 -34.98 38.36 35.54
C VAL A 6 -34.14 37.14 35.94
N LYS A 7 -34.72 35.94 35.92
CA LYS A 7 -33.94 34.69 35.91
C LYS A 7 -33.71 34.26 34.45
N LYS A 8 -32.48 34.49 34.02
CA LYS A 8 -31.85 34.07 32.77
C LYS A 8 -31.84 32.54 32.60
N CYS A 9 -31.89 32.12 31.33
CA CYS A 9 -31.43 30.84 30.76
C CYS A 9 -32.20 29.57 31.20
N ALA A 10 -32.62 28.62 30.35
CA ALA A 10 -32.14 28.21 29.04
C ALA A 10 -33.26 27.53 28.24
N LEU A 11 -33.39 27.90 26.97
CA LEU A 11 -34.15 27.19 25.94
C LEU A 11 -33.33 25.97 25.43
N PRO A 12 -33.95 24.98 24.76
CA PRO A 12 -33.45 23.61 24.68
C PRO A 12 -32.29 23.50 23.68
N VAL A 13 -31.11 23.09 24.15
CA VAL A 13 -29.98 22.79 23.27
C VAL A 13 -30.11 21.34 22.80
N ILE A 14 -31.02 21.11 21.86
CA ILE A 14 -30.83 20.08 20.84
C ILE A 14 -30.07 20.78 19.71
N PHE A 15 -28.75 20.63 19.67
CA PHE A 15 -28.03 20.67 18.40
C PHE A 15 -26.99 19.56 18.37
N ARG A 16 -27.23 18.66 17.42
CA ARG A 16 -26.44 17.52 17.03
C ARG A 16 -25.02 17.94 16.62
N THR A 17 -24.04 17.15 17.05
CA THR A 17 -22.84 16.63 16.34
C THR A 17 -22.08 17.47 15.30
N LEU A 18 -20.76 17.19 15.23
CA LEU A 18 -19.69 17.59 14.29
C LEU A 18 -19.02 18.93 14.64
N SER A 19 -17.69 19.04 14.73
CA SER A 19 -16.65 18.27 14.03
C SER A 19 -15.38 18.27 14.90
N ALA A 20 -14.94 17.09 15.34
CA ALA A 20 -13.51 16.93 15.54
C ALA A 20 -12.85 17.16 14.16
N PRO A 21 -11.75 17.90 14.04
CA PRO A 21 -10.95 17.80 12.83
C PRO A 21 -10.43 16.37 12.81
N GLN A 22 -11.03 15.52 11.98
CA GLN A 22 -10.42 14.25 11.62
C GLN A 22 -9.06 14.60 11.00
N LEU A 23 -7.99 14.50 11.80
CA LEU A 23 -6.64 14.33 11.29
C LEU A 23 -6.61 12.95 10.66
N TRP A 24 -7.04 12.88 9.41
CA TRP A 24 -6.74 11.75 8.55
C TRP A 24 -5.24 11.84 8.27
N MET A 25 -4.43 11.24 9.12
CA MET A 25 -3.11 10.82 8.66
C MET A 25 -3.37 9.72 7.64
N GLN A 26 -3.36 10.08 6.36
CA GLN A 26 -3.34 9.10 5.28
C GLN A 26 -2.07 8.26 5.47
N CYS A 27 -2.22 7.03 5.98
CA CYS A 27 -1.18 6.01 5.95
C CYS A 27 -1.05 5.47 4.51
N GLY A 28 -0.66 6.35 3.59
CA GLY A 28 -0.40 6.00 2.21
C GLY A 28 1.02 5.44 2.04
N TYR A 29 1.21 4.63 1.01
CA TYR A 29 2.55 4.33 0.54
C TYR A 29 3.21 5.62 0.04
N HIS A 30 4.53 5.70 0.18
CA HIS A 30 5.30 6.82 -0.38
C HIS A 30 5.09 6.88 -1.89
N GLU A 31 5.00 8.09 -2.47
CA GLU A 31 4.73 8.32 -3.91
C GLU A 31 5.61 7.45 -4.82
N LYS A 32 6.93 7.44 -4.59
CA LYS A 32 7.90 6.55 -5.28
C LYS A 32 7.54 5.05 -5.30
N VAL A 33 6.89 4.55 -4.25
CA VAL A 33 6.46 3.14 -4.18
C VAL A 33 5.30 2.94 -5.15
N VAL A 34 4.32 3.85 -5.14
CA VAL A 34 3.18 3.83 -6.05
C VAL A 34 3.65 3.89 -7.51
N ASP A 35 4.53 4.86 -7.83
CA ASP A 35 5.09 5.01 -9.18
C ASP A 35 5.81 3.75 -9.66
N HIS A 36 6.53 3.06 -8.76
CA HIS A 36 7.25 1.84 -9.11
C HIS A 36 6.32 0.66 -9.40
N TYR A 37 5.17 0.58 -8.71
CA TYR A 37 4.15 -0.43 -8.99
C TYR A 37 3.41 -0.19 -10.31
N GLU A 38 3.20 1.08 -10.68
CA GLU A 38 2.57 1.45 -11.96
C GLU A 38 3.53 1.27 -13.15
N SER A 39 4.82 1.58 -12.97
CA SER A 39 5.86 1.43 -13.99
C SER A 39 7.08 0.67 -13.47
N PRO A 40 7.06 -0.67 -13.50
CA PRO A 40 8.17 -1.46 -13.01
C PRO A 40 9.33 -1.44 -14.02
N ARG A 41 10.44 -0.89 -13.59
CA ARG A 41 11.73 -0.98 -14.28
C ARG A 41 12.23 -2.40 -14.06
N ASN A 42 12.73 -3.10 -15.08
CA ASN A 42 13.28 -4.46 -14.98
C ASN A 42 12.27 -5.63 -14.96
N VAL A 43 11.13 -5.51 -15.66
CA VAL A 43 10.25 -6.66 -15.95
C VAL A 43 10.68 -7.39 -17.21
N GLY A 44 10.68 -8.73 -17.16
CA GLY A 44 11.00 -9.57 -18.31
C GLY A 44 11.72 -10.87 -17.94
N SER A 45 11.84 -11.74 -18.94
CA SER A 45 12.45 -13.05 -18.79
C SER A 45 13.72 -13.15 -19.62
N LEU A 46 14.79 -13.65 -19.03
CA LEU A 46 16.03 -13.96 -19.73
C LEU A 46 16.05 -15.45 -20.14
N ASP A 47 16.92 -15.78 -21.09
CA ASP A 47 17.09 -17.19 -21.51
C ASP A 47 17.68 -18.02 -20.36
N LYS A 48 16.98 -19.10 -20.00
CA LYS A 48 17.38 -20.00 -18.91
C LYS A 48 18.61 -20.83 -19.25
N ASN A 49 18.92 -21.00 -20.54
CA ASN A 49 20.00 -21.86 -21.00
C ASN A 49 21.35 -21.13 -21.11
N ALA A 50 21.36 -19.80 -20.99
CA ALA A 50 22.58 -19.02 -21.04
C ALA A 50 23.41 -19.23 -19.76
N LYS A 51 24.69 -19.60 -19.92
CA LYS A 51 25.61 -19.91 -18.80
C LYS A 51 25.84 -18.77 -17.80
N ASN A 52 25.49 -17.53 -18.17
CA ASN A 52 25.71 -16.32 -17.37
C ASN A 52 24.44 -15.84 -16.64
N VAL A 53 23.31 -16.55 -16.77
CA VAL A 53 22.04 -16.18 -16.13
C VAL A 53 21.86 -17.02 -14.87
N GLY A 54 21.86 -16.36 -13.70
CA GLY A 54 21.45 -16.97 -12.45
C GLY A 54 19.95 -16.78 -12.22
N THR A 55 19.20 -17.86 -11.94
CA THR A 55 17.77 -17.77 -11.61
C THR A 55 17.52 -18.16 -10.16
N GLY A 56 16.82 -17.30 -9.41
CA GLY A 56 16.37 -17.56 -8.05
C GLY A 56 14.86 -17.41 -7.93
N LEU A 57 14.20 -18.35 -7.26
CA LEU A 57 12.81 -18.22 -6.86
C LEU A 57 12.76 -17.59 -5.46
N VAL A 58 11.97 -16.53 -5.31
CA VAL A 58 11.81 -15.80 -4.04
C VAL A 58 10.34 -15.67 -3.74
N GLY A 59 9.96 -15.96 -2.49
CA GLY A 59 8.59 -15.84 -2.02
C GLY A 59 8.12 -17.02 -1.18
N ALA A 60 7.01 -16.84 -0.48
CA ALA A 60 6.36 -17.89 0.28
C ALA A 60 5.19 -18.46 -0.54
N PRO A 61 5.20 -19.76 -0.90
CA PRO A 61 4.16 -20.35 -1.75
C PRO A 61 2.77 -20.32 -1.10
N ALA A 62 2.68 -20.21 0.22
CA ALA A 62 1.42 -20.14 0.96
C ALA A 62 0.67 -18.80 0.75
N CYS A 63 1.39 -17.71 0.44
CA CYS A 63 0.81 -16.37 0.31
C CYS A 63 0.50 -15.98 -1.14
N GLY A 64 0.92 -16.79 -2.13
CA GLY A 64 0.71 -16.50 -3.55
C GLY A 64 1.69 -15.48 -4.15
N ASP A 65 2.50 -14.81 -3.33
CA ASP A 65 3.51 -13.85 -3.76
C ASP A 65 4.84 -14.57 -4.05
N VAL A 66 4.92 -15.21 -5.21
CA VAL A 66 6.16 -15.83 -5.68
C VAL A 66 6.65 -15.12 -6.94
N MET A 67 7.93 -14.76 -6.91
CA MET A 67 8.61 -14.06 -7.98
C MET A 67 9.85 -14.83 -8.39
N LYS A 68 10.20 -14.75 -9.67
CA LYS A 68 11.45 -15.26 -10.20
C LYS A 68 12.38 -14.10 -10.49
N LEU A 69 13.53 -14.11 -9.85
CA LEU A 69 14.61 -13.18 -10.09
C LEU A 69 15.62 -13.83 -11.03
N GLN A 70 15.96 -13.13 -12.11
CA GLN A 70 16.98 -13.55 -13.06
C GLN A 70 18.08 -12.49 -13.11
N VAL A 71 19.32 -12.89 -12.79
CA VAL A 71 20.47 -12.00 -12.72
C VAL A 71 21.46 -12.35 -13.83
N ILE A 72 21.87 -11.34 -14.58
CA ILE A 72 23.07 -11.36 -15.40
C ILE A 72 24.07 -10.33 -14.86
N PRO A 73 25.38 -10.44 -15.16
CA PRO A 73 26.40 -9.53 -14.63
C PRO A 73 26.12 -8.03 -14.86
N SER A 74 25.29 -7.68 -15.84
CA SER A 74 24.95 -6.29 -16.20
C SER A 74 23.52 -5.88 -15.85
N CYS A 75 22.63 -6.78 -15.41
CA CYS A 75 21.21 -6.46 -15.20
C CYS A 75 20.48 -7.52 -14.35
N LEU A 76 19.53 -7.06 -13.52
CA LEU A 76 18.54 -7.91 -12.84
C LEU A 76 17.21 -7.78 -13.57
N THR A 77 16.49 -8.89 -13.73
CA THR A 77 15.12 -8.92 -14.27
C THR A 77 14.19 -9.70 -13.34
N ILE A 78 12.96 -9.21 -13.19
CA ILE A 78 11.94 -9.73 -12.28
C ILE A 78 10.75 -10.23 -13.11
N ASP A 79 10.44 -11.52 -12.97
CA ASP A 79 9.23 -12.13 -13.51
C ASP A 79 8.27 -12.46 -12.35
N ARG A 80 7.00 -12.04 -12.44
CA ARG A 80 5.97 -12.60 -11.55
C ARG A 80 5.68 -14.03 -11.98
N PHE A 81 5.69 -14.95 -11.04
CA PHE A 81 5.39 -16.35 -11.32
C PHE A 81 3.86 -16.53 -11.32
N THR A 82 3.25 -16.58 -12.51
CA THR A 82 1.80 -16.85 -12.62
C THR A 82 1.45 -18.31 -12.41
N GLU A 83 2.42 -19.22 -12.48
CA GLU A 83 2.22 -20.66 -12.30
C GLU A 83 3.36 -21.26 -11.49
N LEU A 84 3.17 -21.46 -10.18
CA LEU A 84 4.10 -22.23 -9.35
C LEU A 84 4.49 -23.55 -10.06
N PRO A 85 5.76 -23.97 -10.02
CA PRO A 85 6.12 -25.27 -10.56
C PRO A 85 5.37 -26.31 -9.71
N LYS A 86 4.41 -27.01 -10.33
CA LYS A 86 3.78 -28.15 -9.69
C LYS A 86 4.89 -29.20 -9.50
N TRP A 87 5.21 -29.47 -8.24
CA TRP A 87 6.07 -30.59 -7.86
C TRP A 87 5.44 -31.91 -8.31
#